data_AF-W1SE86-F1
#
_entry.id   AF-W1SE86-F1
#
_cell.length_a   1.000
_cell.length_b   1.000
_cell.length_c   1.000
_cell.angle_alpha   90.00
_cell.angle_beta   90.00
_cell.angle_gamma   90.00
#
_symmetry.space_group_name_H-M   'P 1'
#
loop_
_entity.id
_entity.type
_entity.pdbx_description
1 polymer ?
#
loop_
_entity_poly.entity_id
_entity_poly.type
_entity_poly.pdbx_seq_one_letter_code
_entity_poly.pdbx_strand_id
1 'polypeptide(L)' 'GRPGAGRATGSACGSNLLAVLIPCHRVLRGDGSLGGYAWGVDRKEALLAREKRK' A
#
# COMPACT_ATOMS: atom_id res chain seq x y z
N GLY A 1 -8.28 -16.70 5.01
CA GLY A 1 -8.05 -15.28 5.37
C GLY A 1 -8.56 -15.03 6.77
N ARG A 2 -8.15 -13.94 7.42
CA ARG A 2 -8.64 -13.53 8.75
C ARG A 2 -9.44 -12.22 8.62
N PRO A 3 -10.77 -12.29 8.43
CA PRO A 3 -11.62 -11.10 8.37
C PRO A 3 -11.39 -10.18 9.57
N GLY A 4 -11.41 -8.86 9.35
CA GLY A 4 -11.14 -7.87 10.40
C GLY A 4 -9.66 -7.61 10.70
N ALA A 5 -8.70 -8.31 10.10
CA ALA A 5 -7.26 -8.12 10.34
C ALA A 5 -6.64 -6.90 9.60
N GLY A 6 -7.43 -5.91 9.18
CA GLY A 6 -6.97 -4.79 8.35
C GLY A 6 -5.83 -3.97 8.98
N ARG A 7 -5.85 -3.76 10.31
CA ARG A 7 -4.76 -3.07 11.03
C ARG A 7 -3.44 -3.85 10.97
N ALA A 8 -3.50 -5.16 11.14
CA ALA A 8 -2.31 -6.02 11.06
C ALA A 8 -1.74 -6.01 9.64
N THR A 9 -2.60 -6.11 8.62
CA THR A 9 -2.19 -5.99 7.22
C THR A 9 -1.52 -4.65 6.92
N GLY A 10 -2.09 -3.54 7.41
CA GLY A 10 -1.48 -2.21 7.26
C GLY A 10 -0.10 -2.12 7.90
N SER A 11 0.06 -2.68 9.11
CA SER A 11 1.35 -2.71 9.82
C SER A 11 2.40 -3.54 9.08
N ALA A 12 2.00 -4.71 8.56
CA ALA A 12 2.86 -5.55 7.73
C ALA A 12 3.29 -4.85 6.43
N CYS A 13 2.38 -4.14 5.76
CA CYS A 13 2.69 -3.35 4.56
C CYS A 13 3.65 -2.19 4.87
N GLY A 14 3.50 -1.55 6.03
CA GLY A 14 4.39 -0.49 6.52
C GLY A 14 5.79 -0.97 6.89
N SER A 15 5.94 -2.26 7.22
CA SER A 15 7.24 -2.86 7.58
C SER A 15 8.00 -3.42 6.38
N ASN A 16 7.48 -3.22 5.15
CA ASN A 16 8.11 -3.75 3.95
C ASN A 16 9.33 -2.92 3.52
N LEU A 17 10.52 -3.53 3.62
CA LEU A 17 11.79 -2.94 3.18
C LEU A 17 12.03 -3.06 1.67
N LEU A 18 11.35 -3.99 0.99
CA LEU A 18 11.50 -4.25 -0.45
C LEU A 18 10.31 -3.67 -1.21
N ALA A 19 10.11 -2.36 -1.07
CA ALA A 19 9.07 -1.64 -1.80
C ALA A 19 9.23 -1.79 -3.32
N VAL A 20 8.11 -1.65 -4.06
CA VAL A 20 7.98 -1.90 -5.51
C VAL A 20 8.08 -3.38 -5.89
N LEU A 21 9.10 -4.11 -5.40
CA LEU A 21 9.20 -5.56 -5.62
C LEU A 21 8.06 -6.30 -4.91
N ILE A 22 7.87 -6.03 -3.62
CA ILE A 22 6.66 -6.41 -2.88
C ILE A 22 5.69 -5.21 -3.00
N PRO A 23 4.54 -5.36 -3.68
CA PRO A 23 3.70 -4.24 -4.11
C PRO A 23 2.80 -3.70 -2.99
N CYS A 24 3.38 -3.33 -1.84
CA CYS A 24 2.62 -2.77 -0.71
C CYS A 24 1.96 -1.42 -1.01
N HIS A 25 2.37 -0.73 -2.10
CA HIS A 25 1.70 0.48 -2.60
C HIS A 25 0.30 0.20 -3.17
N ARG A 26 -0.04 -1.05 -3.49
CA ARG A 26 -1.38 -1.44 -3.97
C ARG A 26 -2.42 -1.62 -2.87
N VAL A 27 -2.00 -1.68 -1.61
CA VAL A 27 -2.92 -1.85 -0.48
C VAL A 27 -3.56 -0.51 -0.13
N LEU A 28 -4.89 -0.45 -0.25
CA LEU A 28 -5.71 0.73 0.06
C LEU A 28 -6.45 0.54 1.38
N ARG A 29 -6.99 1.63 1.93
CA ARG A 29 -7.94 1.55 3.03
C ARG A 29 -9.27 0.97 2.55
N GLY A 30 -10.11 0.54 3.49
CA GLY A 30 -11.41 -0.07 3.17
C GLY A 30 -12.38 0.87 2.43
N ASP A 31 -12.17 2.19 2.54
CA ASP A 31 -12.90 3.24 1.82
C ASP A 31 -12.30 3.58 0.44
N GLY A 32 -11.22 2.89 0.04
CA GLY A 32 -10.50 3.17 -1.21
C GLY A 32 -9.51 4.33 -1.14
N SER A 33 -9.41 5.04 -0.01
CA SER A 33 -8.45 6.13 0.16
C SER A 33 -7.01 5.61 0.31
N LEU A 34 -6.03 6.49 0.03
CA LEU A 34 -4.63 6.17 0.24
C LEU A 34 -4.33 6.09 1.75
N GLY A 35 -4.02 4.87 2.20
CA GLY A 35 -3.37 4.67 3.50
C GLY A 35 -1.90 5.05 3.47
N GLY A 36 -1.29 5.14 4.64
CA GLY A 36 0.13 5.44 4.80
C GLY A 36 1.05 4.49 4.01
N TYR A 37 2.25 4.98 3.72
CA TYR A 37 3.28 4.25 2.99
C TYR A 37 4.63 4.53 3.63
N ALA A 38 5.43 3.48 3.85
CA ALA A 38 6.73 3.59 4.52
C ALA A 38 7.67 4.59 3.84
N TRP A 39 7.51 4.78 2.53
CA TRP A 39 8.35 5.65 1.71
C TRP A 39 7.65 6.94 1.26
N GLY A 40 6.53 7.30 1.91
CA GLY A 40 5.76 8.52 1.63
C GLY A 40 4.57 8.31 0.69
N VAL A 41 3.46 9.00 0.97
CA VAL A 41 2.20 8.83 0.24
C VAL A 41 2.32 9.28 -1.23
N ASP A 42 3.09 10.33 -1.51
CA ASP A 42 3.31 10.83 -2.88
C ASP A 42 3.93 9.76 -3.79
N ARG A 43 4.88 8.96 -3.27
CA ARG A 43 5.48 7.85 -4.02
C ARG A 43 4.46 6.76 -4.32
N LYS A 44 3.61 6.43 -3.34
CA LYS A 44 2.54 5.45 -3.52
C LYS A 44 1.56 5.90 -4.60
N GLU A 45 1.16 7.17 -4.59
CA GLU A 45 0.31 7.75 -5.62
C GLU A 45 0.97 7.71 -7.00
N ALA A 46 2.23 8.14 -7.12
CA ALA A 46 2.97 8.12 -8.37
C ALA A 46 3.12 6.69 -8.95
N LEU A 47 3.37 5.68 -8.10
CA LEU A 47 3.45 4.28 -8.49
C LEU A 47 2.09 3.77 -9.01
N LEU A 48 1.00 4.02 -8.28
CA LEU A 48 -0.35 3.64 -8.69
C LEU A 48 -0.74 4.32 -10.01
N ALA A 49 -0.42 5.60 -10.17
CA ALA A 49 -0.67 6.33 -11.41
C ALA A 49 0.14 5.76 -12.59
N ARG A 50 1.39 5.34 -12.36
CA ARG A 50 2.23 4.70 -13.37
C ARG A 50 1.69 3.32 -13.77
N GLU A 51 1.17 2.55 -12.82
CA GLU A 51 0.55 1.25 -13.10
C GLU A 51 -0.74 1.39 -13.91
N LYS A 52 -1.55 2.43 -13.68
CA LYS A 52 -2.77 2.72 -14.47
C LYS A 52 -2.51 3.14 -15.91
N ARG A 53 -1.29 3.62 -16.22
CA ARG A 53 -0.89 4.02 -17.59
C ARG A 53 -0.35 2.85 -18.41
N LYS A 54 -0.18 1.68 -17.81
CA LYS A 54 0.14 0.43 -18.51
C LYS A 54 -1.14 -0.26 -18.94
#